data_AF-A0A9D9MBH8-F1
#
_entry.id   AF-A0A9D9MBH8-F1
#
_cell.length_a   1.000
_cell.length_b   1.000
_cell.length_c   1.000
_cell.angle_alpha   90.00
_cell.angle_beta   90.00
_cell.angle_gamma   90.00
#
_symmetry.space_group_name_H-M   'P 1'
#
loop_
_entity.id
_entity.type
_entity.pdbx_description
1 polymer ?
#
loop_
_entity_poly.entity_id
_entity_poly.type
_entity_poly.pdbx_seq_one_letter_code
_entity_poly.pdbx_strand_id
1 'polypeptide(L)'
;MNKGFTLIELLVVVLIIGILAAVALPQYQKAVEKSRMAEAMVILKSMNDKLELAALENTVNVGNMADYMFEDICEPDGDLCELGNYTYQNYFGALTALRTNEDYAVAYIGNIARNGSFLTDIKKAPVGYYCVGTSDKGTALCRSIAKGDPLPVLSLTAYPI
;
A
#
# COMPACT_ATOMS: atom_id res chain seq x y z
N MET A 1 -45.37 -35.86 -12.82
CA MET A 1 -44.36 -35.49 -13.84
C MET A 1 -43.40 -34.48 -13.24
N ASN A 2 -42.13 -34.86 -13.09
CA ASN A 2 -41.08 -33.90 -12.73
C ASN A 2 -40.75 -33.08 -13.99
N LYS A 3 -40.97 -31.76 -13.92
CA LYS A 3 -40.49 -30.83 -14.95
C LYS A 3 -38.96 -30.79 -14.83
N GLY A 4 -38.27 -31.45 -15.75
CA GLY A 4 -36.82 -31.34 -15.87
C GLY A 4 -36.43 -29.96 -16.40
N PHE A 5 -35.35 -29.41 -15.86
CA PHE A 5 -34.72 -28.19 -16.38
C PHE A 5 -34.30 -28.39 -17.83
N THR A 6 -34.52 -27.39 -18.68
CA THR A 6 -34.08 -27.47 -20.08
C THR A 6 -32.60 -27.12 -20.20
N LEU A 7 -31.90 -27.80 -21.12
CA LEU A 7 -30.49 -27.54 -21.42
C LEU A 7 -30.27 -26.10 -21.92
N ILE A 8 -31.28 -25.52 -22.59
CA ILE A 8 -31.25 -24.14 -23.08
C ILE A 8 -31.41 -23.12 -21.95
N GLU A 9 -32.23 -23.39 -20.93
CA GLU A 9 -32.34 -22.52 -19.75
C GLU A 9 -31.00 -22.42 -19.02
N LEU A 10 -30.30 -23.54 -18.83
CA LEU A 10 -28.99 -23.53 -18.20
C LEU A 10 -27.94 -22.78 -19.05
N LEU A 11 -27.99 -22.90 -20.38
CA LEU A 11 -27.03 -22.23 -21.27
C LEU A 11 -27.17 -20.70 -21.19
N VAL A 12 -28.40 -20.18 -21.22
CA VAL A 12 -28.64 -18.72 -21.11
C VAL A 12 -28.20 -18.19 -19.74
N VAL A 13 -28.44 -18.95 -18.66
CA VAL A 13 -28.01 -18.56 -17.31
C VAL A 13 -26.49 -18.45 -17.21
N VAL A 14 -25.75 -19.45 -17.71
CA VAL A 14 -24.27 -19.42 -17.71
C VAL A 14 -23.75 -18.27 -18.56
N LEU A 15 -24.38 -17.98 -19.70
CA LEU A 15 -24.02 -16.85 -20.55
C LEU A 15 -24.17 -15.50 -19.83
N ILE A 16 -25.29 -15.28 -19.13
CA ILE A 16 -25.51 -14.05 -18.36
C ILE A 16 -24.49 -13.92 -17.21
N ILE A 17 -24.26 -14.99 -16.45
CA ILE A 17 -23.26 -15.01 -15.37
C ILE A 17 -21.86 -14.71 -15.91
N GLY A 18 -21.51 -15.24 -17.09
CA GLY A 18 -20.22 -14.98 -17.74
C GLY A 18 -19.99 -13.49 -18.06
N ILE A 19 -21.01 -12.80 -18.58
CA ILE A 19 -20.92 -11.36 -18.89
C ILE A 19 -20.76 -10.53 -17.60
N LEU A 20 -21.58 -10.84 -16.58
CA LEU A 20 -21.51 -10.12 -15.31
C LEU A 20 -20.15 -10.33 -14.62
N ALA A 21 -19.63 -11.54 -14.63
CA ALA A 21 -18.33 -11.86 -14.04
C ALA A 21 -17.18 -11.09 -14.72
N ALA A 22 -17.22 -10.95 -16.05
CA ALA A 22 -16.19 -10.23 -16.81
C ALA A 22 -16.05 -8.76 -16.39
N VAL A 23 -17.18 -8.09 -16.06
CA VAL A 23 -17.17 -6.68 -15.62
C VAL A 23 -16.92 -6.56 -14.11
N ALA A 24 -17.47 -7.47 -13.31
CA ALA A 24 -17.41 -7.41 -11.86
C ALA A 24 -16.02 -7.76 -11.30
N LEU A 25 -15.32 -8.74 -11.89
CA LEU A 25 -14.04 -9.24 -11.37
C LEU A 25 -12.95 -8.15 -11.26
N PRO A 26 -12.66 -7.32 -12.28
CA PRO A 26 -11.62 -6.29 -12.15
C PRO A 26 -12.00 -5.22 -11.11
N GLN A 27 -13.29 -4.89 -10.97
CA GLN A 27 -13.75 -3.96 -9.96
C GLN A 27 -13.60 -4.52 -8.54
N TYR A 28 -13.92 -5.80 -8.35
CA TYR A 28 -13.76 -6.50 -7.08
C TYR A 28 -12.28 -6.55 -6.66
N GLN A 29 -11.37 -6.91 -7.58
CA GLN A 29 -9.93 -6.93 -7.30
C GLN A 29 -9.43 -5.55 -6.85
N LYS A 30 -9.85 -4.47 -7.53
CA LYS A 30 -9.49 -3.10 -7.14
C LYS A 30 -10.01 -2.74 -5.74
N ALA A 31 -11.23 -3.15 -5.38
CA ALA A 31 -11.80 -2.91 -4.05
C ALA A 31 -11.03 -3.65 -2.94
N VAL A 32 -10.60 -4.89 -3.21
CA VAL A 32 -9.73 -5.65 -2.31
C VAL A 32 -8.39 -4.95 -2.11
N GLU A 33 -7.71 -4.55 -3.19
CA GLU A 33 -6.41 -3.87 -3.08
C GLU A 33 -6.54 -2.50 -2.37
N LYS A 34 -7.62 -1.75 -2.60
CA LYS A 34 -7.88 -0.51 -1.85
C LYS A 34 -8.03 -0.76 -0.35
N SER A 35 -8.67 -1.86 0.03
CA SER A 35 -8.83 -2.24 1.43
C SER A 35 -7.50 -2.63 2.06
N ARG A 36 -6.64 -3.34 1.32
CA ARG A 36 -5.27 -3.66 1.75
C ARG A 36 -4.40 -2.42 1.93
N MET A 37 -4.49 -1.45 1.02
CA MET A 37 -3.81 -0.16 1.18
C MET A 37 -4.28 0.57 2.44
N ALA A 38 -5.57 0.51 2.77
CA ALA A 38 -6.10 1.10 3.99
C ALA A 38 -5.56 0.46 5.26
N GLU A 39 -5.40 -0.87 5.27
CA GLU A 39 -4.73 -1.60 6.35
C GLU A 39 -3.27 -1.14 6.49
N ALA A 40 -2.53 -1.05 5.38
CA ALA A 40 -1.14 -0.58 5.39
C ALA A 40 -1.01 0.87 5.92
N MET A 41 -1.95 1.76 5.57
CA MET A 41 -1.96 3.13 6.07
C MET A 41 -2.09 3.20 7.60
N VAL A 42 -2.87 2.29 8.21
CA VAL A 42 -3.04 2.21 9.67
C VAL A 42 -1.73 1.79 10.34
N ILE A 43 -1.04 0.80 9.79
CA ILE A 43 0.26 0.35 10.33
C ILE A 43 1.31 1.45 10.17
N LEU A 44 1.41 2.07 8.98
CA LEU A 44 2.31 3.20 8.74
C LEU A 44 2.03 4.38 9.68
N LYS A 45 0.76 4.61 10.05
CA LYS A 45 0.41 5.60 11.07
C LYS A 45 1.03 5.26 12.42
N SER A 46 0.85 4.01 12.87
CA SER A 46 1.39 3.53 14.14
C SER A 46 2.91 3.69 14.19
N MET A 47 3.60 3.32 13.10
CA MET A 47 5.04 3.49 12.95
C MET A 47 5.47 4.96 13.08
N ASN A 48 4.75 5.89 12.42
CA ASN A 48 5.05 7.31 12.54
C ASN A 48 4.80 7.84 13.95
N ASP A 49 3.68 7.45 14.57
CA ASP A 49 3.31 7.93 15.90
C ASP A 49 4.37 7.48 16.94
N LYS A 50 4.88 6.24 16.84
CA LYS A 50 6.00 5.76 17.67
C LYS A 50 7.29 6.54 17.43
N LEU A 51 7.62 6.79 16.17
CA LEU A 51 8.81 7.58 15.81
C LEU A 51 8.72 9.02 16.34
N GLU A 52 7.53 9.63 16.27
CA GLU A 52 7.30 10.98 16.77
C GLU A 52 7.44 11.05 18.29
N LEU A 53 6.94 10.05 19.01
CA LEU A 53 7.15 9.94 20.46
C LEU A 53 8.63 9.81 20.81
N ALA A 54 9.38 8.92 20.15
CA ALA A 54 10.81 8.75 20.38
C ALA A 54 11.63 10.01 20.04
N ALA A 55 11.20 10.78 19.03
CA ALA A 55 11.80 12.05 18.68
C ALA A 55 11.58 13.13 19.76
N LEU A 56 10.41 13.16 20.40
CA LEU A 56 10.13 14.08 21.52
C LEU A 56 10.99 13.75 22.75
N GLU A 57 11.31 12.48 22.96
CA GLU A 57 12.20 12.02 24.03
C GLU A 57 13.69 12.20 23.70
N ASN A 58 14.03 12.61 22.48
CA ASN A 58 15.39 12.75 21.96
C ASN A 58 16.21 11.44 22.08
N THR A 59 15.53 10.30 21.93
CA THR A 59 16.13 8.95 22.01
C THR A 59 16.37 8.34 20.63
N VAL A 60 15.75 8.89 19.59
CA VAL A 60 15.89 8.39 18.22
C VAL A 60 17.09 8.98 17.48
N ASN A 61 17.81 8.11 16.78
CA ASN A 61 18.86 8.42 15.81
C ASN A 61 18.76 7.44 14.63
N VAL A 62 19.64 7.58 13.62
CA VAL A 62 19.58 6.74 12.42
C VAL A 62 19.80 5.25 12.73
N GLY A 63 20.56 4.91 13.78
CA GLY A 63 20.93 3.53 14.11
C GLY A 63 19.89 2.76 14.92
N ASN A 64 18.90 3.43 15.52
CA ASN A 64 17.85 2.80 16.34
C ASN A 64 16.42 3.18 15.89
N MET A 65 16.29 3.88 14.75
CA MET A 65 15.00 4.29 14.22
C MET A 65 14.08 3.09 13.94
N ALA A 66 14.63 2.00 13.40
CA ALA A 66 13.88 0.77 13.11
C ALA A 66 13.32 0.14 14.39
N ASP A 67 14.09 0.12 15.48
CA ASP A 67 13.67 -0.44 16.77
C ASP A 67 12.38 0.24 17.28
N TYR A 68 12.33 1.58 17.24
CA TYR A 68 11.14 2.33 17.66
C TYR A 68 9.99 2.20 16.68
N MET A 69 10.27 2.21 15.38
CA MET A 69 9.23 2.14 14.35
C MET A 69 8.46 0.81 14.39
N PHE A 70 9.13 -0.29 14.72
CA PHE A 70 8.55 -1.64 14.66
C PHE A 70 8.16 -2.23 16.02
N GLU A 71 8.50 -1.54 17.11
CA GLU A 71 8.09 -1.94 18.46
C GLU A 71 6.58 -2.29 18.48
N ASP A 72 6.20 -3.41 19.10
CA ASP A 72 4.82 -3.94 19.18
C ASP A 72 4.06 -4.14 17.84
N ILE A 73 4.69 -3.95 16.67
CA ILE A 73 4.06 -4.15 15.36
C ILE A 73 4.41 -5.52 14.80
N CYS A 74 5.69 -5.88 14.85
CA CYS A 74 6.25 -7.08 14.24
C CYS A 74 7.66 -7.36 14.78
N GLU A 75 8.16 -8.56 14.51
CA GLU A 75 9.56 -8.88 14.74
C GLU A 75 10.37 -8.43 13.51
N PRO A 76 11.30 -7.47 13.64
CA PRO A 76 12.03 -6.93 12.50
C PRO A 76 13.12 -7.89 12.00
N ASP A 77 13.33 -7.92 10.69
CA ASP A 77 14.50 -8.51 10.02
C ASP A 77 15.39 -7.38 9.51
N GLY A 78 16.29 -6.90 10.38
CA GLY A 78 17.07 -5.69 10.13
C GLY A 78 16.18 -4.44 10.08
N ASP A 79 16.25 -3.67 8.98
CA ASP A 79 15.45 -2.45 8.79
C ASP A 79 14.05 -2.73 8.19
N LEU A 80 13.70 -4.01 8.04
CA LEU A 80 12.46 -4.46 7.42
C LEU A 80 11.55 -5.13 8.45
N CYS A 81 10.25 -5.06 8.19
CA CYS A 81 9.21 -5.72 8.96
C CYS A 81 8.19 -6.34 8.01
N GLU A 82 8.01 -7.65 8.03
CA GLU A 82 6.99 -8.31 7.24
C GLU A 82 5.71 -8.49 8.05
N LEU A 83 4.60 -7.91 7.58
CA LEU A 83 3.30 -8.07 8.22
C LEU A 83 2.20 -8.27 7.17
N GLY A 84 1.64 -9.47 7.18
CA GLY A 84 0.58 -9.88 6.28
C GLY A 84 1.04 -9.90 4.82
N ASN A 85 0.67 -8.87 4.07
CA ASN A 85 0.85 -8.77 2.62
C ASN A 85 1.81 -7.65 2.21
N TYR A 86 2.51 -7.08 3.20
CA TYR A 86 3.40 -5.96 3.04
C TYR A 86 4.72 -6.16 3.79
N THR A 87 5.77 -5.57 3.23
CA THR A 87 7.06 -5.36 3.87
C THR A 87 7.16 -3.88 4.22
N TYR A 88 7.26 -3.57 5.50
CA TYR A 88 7.35 -2.23 6.06
C TYR A 88 8.81 -1.87 6.28
N GLN A 89 9.19 -0.65 5.91
CA GLN A 89 10.55 -0.14 6.04
C GLN A 89 10.61 1.38 6.04
N ASN A 90 11.74 1.94 6.51
CA ASN A 90 12.08 3.33 6.23
C ASN A 90 12.89 3.39 4.93
N TYR A 91 12.30 3.93 3.87
CA TYR A 91 12.97 4.05 2.57
C TYR A 91 13.18 5.52 2.23
N PHE A 92 14.45 5.95 2.21
CA PHE A 92 14.87 7.32 1.88
C PHE A 92 14.06 8.43 2.56
N GLY A 93 13.70 8.28 3.84
CA GLY A 93 12.93 9.30 4.54
C GLY A 93 11.44 9.32 4.20
N ALA A 94 10.90 8.18 3.75
CA ALA A 94 9.48 7.87 3.79
C ALA A 94 9.29 6.51 4.47
N LEU A 95 8.24 6.40 5.29
CA LEU A 95 7.81 5.10 5.78
C LEU A 95 7.07 4.40 4.63
N THR A 96 7.44 3.19 4.29
CA THR A 96 6.87 2.49 3.13
C THR A 96 6.37 1.12 3.50
N ALA A 97 5.22 0.74 2.95
CA ALA A 97 4.65 -0.60 2.97
C ALA A 97 4.64 -1.13 1.53
N LEU A 98 5.65 -1.94 1.18
CA LEU A 98 5.81 -2.54 -0.14
C LEU A 98 4.97 -3.81 -0.22
N ARG A 99 4.14 -3.95 -1.26
CA ARG A 99 3.36 -5.17 -1.47
C ARG A 99 4.31 -6.36 -1.70
N THR A 100 4.02 -7.53 -1.15
CA THR A 100 4.88 -8.73 -1.30
C THR A 100 5.12 -9.20 -2.74
N ASN A 101 4.27 -8.80 -3.68
CA ASN A 101 4.47 -9.07 -5.12
C ASN A 101 5.21 -7.92 -5.84
N GLU A 102 5.62 -6.91 -5.08
CA GLU A 102 6.37 -5.73 -5.51
C GLU A 102 5.71 -4.96 -6.67
N ASP A 103 4.39 -5.03 -6.80
CA ASP A 103 3.67 -4.28 -7.83
C ASP A 103 3.47 -2.81 -7.44
N TYR A 104 3.26 -2.53 -6.16
CA TYR A 104 3.10 -1.17 -5.62
C TYR A 104 3.52 -1.09 -4.15
N ALA A 105 3.70 0.13 -3.66
CA ALA A 105 3.88 0.45 -2.25
C ALA A 105 2.93 1.56 -1.80
N VAL A 106 2.61 1.57 -0.50
CA VAL A 106 2.02 2.73 0.17
C VAL A 106 3.14 3.44 0.92
N ALA A 107 3.34 4.73 0.65
CA ALA A 107 4.35 5.55 1.31
C ALA A 107 3.66 6.58 2.22
N TYR A 108 4.18 6.76 3.43
CA TYR A 108 3.82 7.85 4.33
C TYR A 108 5.01 8.80 4.47
N ILE A 109 4.76 10.07 4.17
CA ILE A 109 5.74 11.15 4.27
C ILE A 109 5.38 11.99 5.50
N GLY A 110 6.14 11.83 6.59
CA GLY A 110 6.02 12.61 7.82
C GLY A 110 7.09 13.68 7.95
N ASN A 111 6.95 14.61 8.91
CA ASN A 111 7.93 15.69 9.12
C ASN A 111 9.33 15.17 9.49
N ILE A 112 9.39 14.11 10.30
CA ILE A 112 10.65 13.49 10.75
C ILE A 112 11.33 12.79 9.56
N ALA A 113 10.57 11.96 8.84
CA ALA A 113 11.07 11.21 7.70
C ALA A 113 11.60 12.15 6.58
N ARG A 114 10.93 13.29 6.33
CA ARG A 114 11.35 14.30 5.33
C ARG A 114 12.74 14.89 5.59
N ASN A 115 13.12 15.12 6.85
CA ASN A 115 14.38 15.77 7.19
C ASN A 115 15.60 14.88 6.93
N GLY A 116 15.42 13.56 6.87
CA GLY A 116 16.46 12.59 6.51
C GLY A 116 16.48 12.18 5.02
N SER A 117 15.52 12.64 4.22
CA SER A 117 15.39 12.20 2.82
C SER A 117 16.45 12.82 1.91
N PHE A 118 17.04 12.04 1.00
CA PHE A 118 17.88 12.55 -0.10
C PHE A 118 17.07 12.85 -1.37
N LEU A 119 15.82 12.40 -1.44
CA LEU A 119 14.96 12.53 -2.61
C LEU A 119 14.23 13.88 -2.58
N THR A 120 14.48 14.72 -3.58
CA THR A 120 13.92 16.07 -3.67
C THR A 120 12.40 16.08 -3.78
N ASP A 121 11.81 15.00 -4.33
CA ASP A 121 10.37 14.85 -4.46
C ASP A 121 9.71 14.62 -3.10
N ILE A 122 10.35 13.83 -2.22
CA ILE A 122 9.90 13.63 -0.82
C ILE A 122 10.03 14.93 -0.02
N LYS A 123 11.10 15.70 -0.24
CA LYS A 123 11.28 17.00 0.43
C LYS A 123 10.19 18.01 0.10
N LYS A 124 9.66 17.98 -1.13
CA LYS A 124 8.64 18.93 -1.61
C LYS A 124 7.21 18.42 -1.44
N ALA A 125 7.02 17.11 -1.29
CA ALA A 125 5.72 16.52 -1.08
C ALA A 125 5.10 16.99 0.27
N PRO A 126 3.79 17.30 0.30
CA PRO A 126 3.10 17.55 1.56
C PRO A 126 3.09 16.30 2.45
N VAL A 127 2.93 16.51 3.75
CA VAL A 127 2.79 15.37 4.69
C VAL A 127 1.52 14.59 4.36
N GLY A 128 1.63 13.27 4.28
CA GLY A 128 0.49 12.42 3.95
C GLY A 128 0.88 11.07 3.38
N TYR A 129 -0.14 10.34 2.94
CA TYR A 129 0.00 9.03 2.30
C TYR A 129 0.01 9.16 0.78
N TYR A 130 0.77 8.27 0.15
CA TYR A 130 0.98 8.23 -1.29
C TYR A 130 0.94 6.79 -1.78
N CYS A 131 0.36 6.59 -2.96
CA CYS A 131 0.48 5.32 -3.68
C CYS A 131 1.68 5.41 -4.64
N VAL A 132 2.58 4.44 -4.57
CA VAL A 132 3.75 4.35 -5.44
C VAL A 132 3.64 3.08 -6.27
N GLY A 133 3.54 3.21 -7.58
CA GLY A 133 3.61 2.06 -8.47
C GLY A 133 5.06 1.65 -8.70
N THR A 134 5.36 0.38 -8.52
CA THR A 134 6.72 -0.19 -8.69
C THR A 134 6.79 -1.11 -9.91
N SER A 135 5.64 -1.55 -10.43
CA SER A 135 5.48 -2.17 -11.74
C SER A 135 4.50 -1.38 -12.62
N ASP A 136 4.42 -1.71 -13.92
CA ASP A 136 3.40 -1.14 -14.82
C ASP A 136 1.97 -1.40 -14.31
N LYS A 137 1.73 -2.59 -13.75
CA LYS A 137 0.45 -3.01 -13.19
C LYS A 137 0.10 -2.18 -11.96
N GLY A 138 1.03 -2.04 -11.00
CA GLY A 138 0.76 -1.26 -9.80
C GLY A 138 0.70 0.24 -10.09
N THR A 139 1.46 0.75 -11.06
CA THR A 139 1.32 2.15 -11.51
C THR A 139 -0.06 2.41 -12.12
N ALA A 140 -0.59 1.47 -12.91
CA ALA A 140 -1.96 1.55 -13.41
C ALA A 140 -2.99 1.48 -12.27
N LEU A 141 -2.76 0.61 -11.27
CA LEU A 141 -3.60 0.50 -10.08
C LEU A 141 -3.63 1.81 -9.28
N CYS A 142 -2.47 2.36 -8.90
CA CYS A 142 -2.35 3.63 -8.18
C CYS A 142 -3.07 4.77 -8.92
N ARG A 143 -2.84 4.90 -10.24
CA ARG A 143 -3.53 5.90 -11.06
C ARG A 143 -5.05 5.69 -11.10
N SER A 144 -5.51 4.45 -11.07
CA SER A 144 -6.93 4.16 -11.03
C SER A 144 -7.58 4.51 -9.69
N ILE A 145 -6.83 4.41 -8.59
CA ILE A 145 -7.29 4.74 -7.23
C ILE A 145 -7.31 6.26 -7.01
N ALA A 146 -6.30 6.98 -7.53
CA ALA A 146 -6.18 8.43 -7.40
C ALA A 146 -7.25 9.24 -8.18
N LYS A 147 -7.93 8.65 -9.17
CA LYS A 147 -8.98 9.35 -9.96
C LYS A 147 -10.26 9.73 -9.15
N GLY A 148 -10.25 9.63 -7.83
CA GLY A 148 -11.33 10.03 -6.91
C GLY A 148 -10.89 10.17 -5.45
N ASP A 149 -9.66 10.65 -5.24
CA ASP A 149 -8.75 10.60 -4.07
C ASP A 149 -9.24 10.26 -2.64
N PRO A 150 -8.38 9.53 -1.90
CA PRO A 150 -7.55 10.22 -0.90
C PRO A 150 -6.04 9.90 -0.96
N LEU A 151 -5.52 9.33 -2.06
CA LEU A 151 -4.11 8.91 -2.17
C LEU A 151 -3.46 9.44 -3.46
N PRO A 152 -2.76 10.59 -3.41
CA PRO A 152 -1.98 11.07 -4.54
C PRO A 152 -0.91 10.05 -4.97
N VAL A 153 -0.68 9.93 -6.27
CA VAL A 153 0.38 9.07 -6.80
C VAL A 153 1.71 9.79 -6.71
N LEU A 154 2.67 9.21 -5.99
CA LEU A 154 4.05 9.69 -6.00
C LEU A 154 4.83 8.84 -6.99
N SER A 155 5.34 9.48 -8.04
CA SER A 155 6.31 8.85 -8.93
C SER A 155 7.68 8.99 -8.29
N LEU A 156 8.15 7.98 -7.57
CA LEU A 156 9.57 7.90 -7.18
C LEU A 156 10.35 7.61 -8.47
N THR A 157 10.82 8.65 -9.15
CA THR A 157 11.71 8.47 -10.30
C THR A 157 13.04 7.94 -9.80
N ALA A 158 13.35 6.72 -10.23
CA ALA A 158 14.67 6.10 -10.22
C ALA A 158 15.28 5.78 -8.86
N TYR A 159 14.80 4.73 -8.18
CA TYR A 159 15.69 3.75 -7.53
C TYR A 159 14.95 2.40 -7.52
N PRO A 160 15.60 1.29 -7.91
CA PRO A 160 15.01 -0.03 -7.67
C PRO A 160 14.91 -0.21 -6.15
N ILE A 161 13.71 -0.56 -5.70
CA ILE A 161 13.53 -1.34 -4.46
C ILE A 161 14.24 -2.67 -4.61
#